data_AF-A0A967Z4T2-F1
#
_entry.id   AF-A0A967Z4T2-F1
#
_cell.length_a   1.000
_cell.length_b   1.000
_cell.length_c   1.000
_cell.angle_alpha   90.00
_cell.angle_beta   90.00
_cell.angle_gamma   90.00
#
_symmetry.space_group_name_H-M   'P 1'
#
loop_
_entity.id
_entity.type
_entity.pdbx_description
1 polymer ?
#
loop_
_entity_poly.entity_id
_entity_poly.type
_entity_poly.pdbx_seq_one_letter_code
_entity_poly.pdbx_strand_id
1 'polypeptide(L)'
;MKVLLKQKLFLVNVTLFLLLTSCETSPGSEVARSPRDLKVDVRHDFYDVEGSTVKELLDAMLERGPKEDGKSFFGYAKWYVNWRFWYASKGNDCEMTKVMVS
;
A
#
# COMPACT_ATOMS: atom_id res chain seq x y z
N MET A 1 -51.38 0.52 -64.58
CA MET A 1 -50.74 -0.40 -63.62
C MET A 1 -50.82 0.25 -62.23
N LYS A 2 -51.18 -0.53 -61.21
CA LYS A 2 -51.70 -0.13 -59.89
C LYS A 2 -50.85 0.90 -59.11
N VAL A 3 -51.59 1.80 -58.46
CA VAL A 3 -51.24 2.66 -57.32
C VAL A 3 -51.06 1.79 -56.05
N LEU A 4 -50.23 2.26 -55.09
CA LEU A 4 -50.22 2.00 -53.62
C LEU A 4 -48.92 1.38 -53.05
N LEU A 5 -48.09 2.21 -52.39
CA LEU A 5 -47.62 2.08 -50.97
C LEU A 5 -46.59 3.19 -50.67
N LYS A 6 -47.03 4.43 -50.42
CA LYS A 6 -47.04 5.05 -49.08
C LYS A 6 -45.92 4.60 -48.12
N GLN A 7 -44.98 5.52 -47.88
CA GLN A 7 -44.90 6.22 -46.59
C GLN A 7 -44.79 5.31 -45.36
N LYS A 8 -43.56 4.97 -44.96
CA LYS A 8 -43.16 4.60 -43.59
C LYS A 8 -41.66 4.32 -43.55
N LEU A 9 -40.86 5.29 -43.11
CA LEU A 9 -39.79 5.07 -42.12
C LEU A 9 -39.17 6.42 -41.67
N PHE A 10 -40.04 7.39 -41.40
CA PHE A 10 -39.74 8.36 -40.35
C PHE A 10 -39.98 7.60 -39.04
N LEU A 11 -39.03 7.69 -38.09
CA LEU A 11 -39.01 7.06 -36.76
C LEU A 11 -38.56 5.58 -36.72
N VAL A 12 -37.24 5.36 -36.78
CA VAL A 12 -36.61 4.33 -35.96
C VAL A 12 -35.49 4.99 -35.16
N ASN A 13 -35.85 5.41 -33.94
CA ASN A 13 -35.00 5.51 -32.75
C ASN A 13 -33.69 6.31 -32.87
N VAL A 14 -33.58 7.57 -32.43
CA VAL A 14 -33.66 8.02 -31.01
C VAL A 14 -33.39 6.89 -29.99
N THR A 15 -32.37 6.07 -30.23
CA THR A 15 -31.75 5.19 -29.21
C THR A 15 -30.39 4.71 -29.70
N LEU A 16 -29.48 5.65 -29.96
CA LEU A 16 -28.03 5.36 -29.94
C LEU A 16 -27.24 6.51 -29.30
N PHE A 17 -27.91 7.26 -28.43
CA PHE A 17 -27.30 7.86 -27.25
C PHE A 17 -27.55 6.84 -26.13
N LEU A 18 -26.51 6.45 -25.39
CA LEU A 18 -26.49 5.37 -24.37
C LEU A 18 -25.97 4.01 -24.89
N LEU A 19 -24.77 3.97 -25.46
CA LEU A 19 -23.86 2.87 -25.15
C LEU A 19 -22.80 3.38 -24.15
N LEU A 20 -23.28 3.47 -22.91
CA LEU A 20 -22.58 3.02 -21.70
C LEU A 20 -21.16 3.57 -21.51
N THR A 21 -21.11 4.86 -21.17
CA THR A 21 -20.27 5.29 -20.05
C THR A 21 -20.68 4.51 -18.80
N SER A 22 -20.01 3.39 -18.55
CA SER A 22 -19.86 2.78 -17.23
C SER A 22 -18.59 1.94 -17.26
N CYS A 23 -17.43 2.60 -17.26
CA CYS A 23 -16.32 1.98 -16.55
C CYS A 23 -16.74 2.13 -15.08
N GLU A 24 -17.47 1.14 -14.56
CA GLU A 24 -17.64 0.99 -13.12
C GLU A 24 -16.25 0.66 -12.58
N THR A 25 -15.42 1.70 -12.40
CA THR A 25 -14.50 1.73 -11.28
C THR A 25 -15.37 1.69 -10.04
N SER A 26 -15.75 0.46 -9.66
CA SER A 26 -15.98 0.18 -8.26
C SER A 26 -14.74 0.73 -7.55
N PRO A 27 -14.87 1.70 -6.64
CA PRO A 27 -13.77 2.05 -5.79
C PRO A 27 -13.43 0.76 -5.07
N GLY A 28 -12.31 0.14 -5.46
CA GLY A 28 -11.82 -1.06 -4.81
C GLY A 28 -11.83 -0.77 -3.34
N SER A 29 -12.75 -1.41 -2.62
CA SER A 29 -12.87 -1.30 -1.18
C SER A 29 -11.48 -1.58 -0.64
N GLU A 30 -10.78 -0.53 -0.22
CA GLU A 30 -9.51 -0.63 0.45
C GLU A 30 -9.83 -1.30 1.78
N VAL A 31 -9.83 -2.63 1.78
CA VAL A 31 -9.98 -3.41 2.99
C VAL A 31 -8.71 -3.09 3.78
N ALA A 32 -8.81 -2.10 4.66
CA ALA A 32 -7.82 -1.82 5.68
C ALA A 32 -7.63 -3.12 6.46
N ARG A 33 -6.61 -3.90 6.09
CA ARG A 33 -6.31 -5.16 6.78
C ARG A 33 -6.03 -4.77 8.21
N SER A 34 -6.79 -5.38 9.13
CA SER A 34 -6.61 -5.16 10.56
C SER A 34 -5.12 -5.41 10.88
N PRO A 35 -4.46 -4.59 11.71
CA PRO A 35 -3.07 -4.78 12.10
C PRO A 35 -2.77 -6.16 12.72
N ARG A 36 -3.82 -6.89 13.11
CA ARG A 36 -3.77 -8.20 13.75
C ARG A 36 -3.24 -9.33 12.87
N ASP A 37 -3.19 -9.16 11.55
CA ASP A 37 -2.68 -10.19 10.63
C ASP A 37 -1.23 -9.97 10.18
N LEU A 38 -0.59 -8.89 10.63
CA LEU A 38 0.81 -8.61 10.32
C LEU A 38 1.70 -9.47 11.22
N LYS A 39 2.57 -10.29 10.60
CA LYS A 39 3.64 -10.96 11.32
C LYS A 39 4.74 -9.95 11.62
N VAL A 40 4.88 -9.59 12.89
CA VAL A 40 5.94 -8.67 13.36
C VAL A 40 6.83 -9.46 14.32
N ASP A 41 8.12 -9.51 14.00
CA ASP A 41 9.15 -10.02 14.91
C ASP A 41 9.88 -8.84 15.54
N VAL A 42 10.03 -8.85 16.87
CA VAL A 42 10.64 -7.76 17.62
C VAL A 42 11.65 -8.33 18.61
N ARG A 43 12.89 -7.88 18.50
CA ARG A 43 13.94 -8.16 19.48
C ARG A 43 14.24 -6.90 20.29
N HIS A 44 14.37 -7.08 21.60
CA HIS A 44 14.82 -6.04 22.52
C HIS A 44 16.11 -6.49 23.18
N ASP A 45 17.10 -5.60 23.19
CA ASP A 45 18.35 -5.79 23.90
C ASP A 45 18.50 -4.61 24.88
N PHE A 46 18.78 -4.93 26.14
CA PHE A 46 18.94 -3.95 27.22
C PHE A 46 20.35 -4.02 27.78
N TYR A 47 20.81 -2.91 28.35
CA TYR A 47 22.08 -2.83 29.04
C TYR A 47 21.97 -1.88 30.22
N ASP A 48 22.73 -2.18 31.27
CA ASP A 48 22.73 -1.40 32.50
C ASP A 48 23.62 -0.17 32.39
N VAL A 49 23.13 0.95 32.91
CA VAL A 49 23.83 2.22 32.98
C VAL A 49 24.01 2.59 34.45
N GLU A 50 25.25 2.80 34.84
CA GLU A 50 25.61 3.16 36.22
C GLU A 50 26.49 4.40 36.21
N GLY A 51 26.27 5.28 37.18
CA GLY A 51 27.01 6.53 37.32
C GLY A 51 26.36 7.43 38.37
N SER A 52 27.17 8.23 39.03
CA SER A 52 26.75 9.19 40.07
C SER A 52 26.65 10.62 39.53
N THR A 53 27.22 10.88 38.36
CA THR A 53 27.18 12.17 37.68
C THR A 53 26.65 12.04 36.26
N VAL A 54 26.16 13.16 35.70
CA VAL A 54 25.69 13.20 34.30
C VAL A 54 26.76 12.74 33.32
N LYS A 55 28.01 13.16 33.53
CA LYS A 55 29.14 12.74 32.68
C LYS A 55 29.35 11.22 32.73
N GLU A 56 29.36 10.64 33.93
CA GLU A 56 29.53 9.19 34.10
C GLU A 56 28.42 8.39 33.41
N LEU A 57 27.18 8.84 33.52
CA LEU A 57 26.05 8.19 32.87
C LEU A 57 26.20 8.24 31.33
N LEU A 58 26.57 9.40 30.77
CA LEU A 58 26.77 9.54 29.33
C LEU A 58 27.94 8.70 28.81
N ASP A 59 29.05 8.66 29.55
CA ASP A 59 30.21 7.83 29.22
C ASP A 59 29.83 6.33 29.26
N ALA A 60 29.07 5.89 30.28
CA ALA A 60 28.57 4.52 30.39
C ALA A 60 27.60 4.16 29.25
N MET A 61 26.72 5.08 28.83
CA MET A 61 25.83 4.89 27.69
C MET A 61 26.59 4.80 26.36
N LEU A 62 27.68 5.57 26.18
CA LEU A 62 28.56 5.48 25.00
C LEU A 62 29.31 4.17 24.92
N GLU A 63 29.79 3.69 26.07
CA GLU A 63 30.61 2.50 26.17
C GLU A 63 29.79 1.22 25.93
N ARG A 64 28.63 1.11 26.59
CA ARG A 64 27.79 -0.10 26.62
C ARG A 64 26.66 -0.08 25.62
N GLY A 65 26.34 1.08 25.07
CA GLY A 65 25.32 1.24 24.07
C GLY A 65 25.63 0.51 22.75
N PRO A 66 24.60 0.30 21.92
CA PRO A 66 24.73 -0.43 20.66
C PRO A 66 25.76 0.21 19.72
N LYS A 67 26.44 -0.66 18.97
CA LYS A 67 27.43 -0.28 17.93
C LYS A 67 26.95 -0.73 16.57
N GLU A 68 26.70 0.23 15.69
CA GLU A 68 26.13 0.01 14.36
C GLU A 68 26.94 0.77 13.32
N ASP A 69 27.35 0.09 12.25
CA ASP A 69 28.21 0.63 11.20
C ASP A 69 29.47 1.35 11.74
N GLY A 70 30.05 0.82 12.83
CA GLY A 70 31.25 1.36 13.48
C GLY A 70 31.01 2.58 14.38
N LYS A 71 29.76 2.98 14.61
CA LYS A 71 29.39 4.12 15.48
C LYS A 71 28.70 3.64 16.76
N SER A 72 29.01 4.28 17.88
CA SER A 72 28.33 4.05 19.16
C SER A 72 27.12 4.96 19.31
N PHE A 73 26.05 4.44 19.89
CA PHE A 73 24.82 5.18 20.18
C PHE A 73 24.37 4.89 21.61
N PHE A 74 23.65 5.82 22.24
CA PHE A 74 23.01 5.61 23.55
C PHE A 74 21.76 4.71 23.48
N GLY A 75 21.41 4.28 22.28
CA GLY A 75 20.17 3.60 21.97
C GLY A 75 20.05 3.54 20.46
N TYR A 76 19.62 2.40 19.95
CA TYR A 76 19.51 2.19 18.52
C TYR A 76 18.29 1.35 18.22
N ALA A 77 17.52 1.79 17.24
CA ALA A 77 16.36 1.08 16.74
C ALA A 77 16.49 0.95 15.23
N LYS A 78 16.34 -0.28 14.75
CA LYS A 78 16.33 -0.60 13.32
C LYS A 78 15.10 -1.42 13.01
N TRP A 79 14.54 -1.14 11.86
CA TRP A 79 13.36 -1.83 11.36
C TRP A 79 13.58 -2.20 9.89
N TYR A 80 12.93 -3.27 9.49
CA TYR A 80 12.94 -3.77 8.13
C TYR A 80 11.51 -4.18 7.78
N VAL A 81 11.01 -3.69 6.64
CA VAL A 81 9.69 -4.07 6.13
C VAL A 81 9.87 -4.70 4.76
N ASN A 82 9.29 -5.89 4.59
CA ASN A 82 9.28 -6.60 3.33
C ASN A 82 7.92 -6.43 2.66
N TRP A 83 7.90 -5.76 1.50
CA TRP A 83 6.69 -5.57 0.71
C TRP A 83 6.67 -6.49 -0.50
N ARG A 84 5.51 -7.06 -0.76
CA ARG A 84 5.25 -7.86 -1.95
C ARG A 84 4.08 -7.28 -2.73
N PHE A 85 4.29 -7.09 -4.03
CA PHE A 85 3.33 -6.47 -4.93
C PHE A 85 2.92 -7.47 -6.01
N TRP A 86 1.65 -7.43 -6.40
CA TRP A 86 1.12 -8.18 -7.53
C TRP A 86 0.50 -7.20 -8.52
N TYR A 87 0.70 -7.51 -9.79
CA TYR A 87 0.18 -6.74 -10.91
C TYR A 87 -0.61 -7.66 -11.83
N ALA A 88 -1.62 -7.12 -12.49
CA ALA A 88 -2.35 -7.77 -13.57
C ALA A 88 -2.41 -6.85 -14.79
N SER A 89 -2.43 -7.44 -15.99
CA SER A 89 -2.62 -6.67 -17.21
C SER A 89 -4.06 -6.16 -17.30
N LYS A 90 -4.20 -4.90 -17.70
CA LYS A 90 -5.46 -4.21 -17.96
C LYS A 90 -5.34 -3.46 -19.28
N GLY A 91 -5.80 -4.09 -20.36
CA GLY A 91 -5.57 -3.58 -21.70
C GLY A 91 -4.07 -3.54 -22.02
N ASN A 92 -3.56 -2.35 -22.35
CA ASN A 92 -2.15 -2.11 -22.63
C ASN A 92 -1.32 -1.72 -21.38
N ASP A 93 -1.96 -1.67 -20.21
CA ASP A 93 -1.34 -1.23 -18.96
C ASP A 93 -1.25 -2.37 -17.93
N CYS A 94 -0.49 -2.14 -16.87
CA CYS A 94 -0.45 -3.00 -15.69
C CYS A 94 -1.12 -2.28 -14.50
N GLU A 95 -2.09 -2.93 -13.88
CA GLU A 95 -2.74 -2.45 -12.66
C GLU A 95 -2.20 -3.25 -11.45
N MET A 96 -1.85 -2.54 -10.37
CA MET A 96 -1.49 -3.18 -9.11
C MET A 96 -2.75 -3.76 -8.47
N THR A 97 -2.76 -5.07 -8.21
CA THR A 97 -3.95 -5.78 -7.72
C THR A 97 -3.87 -6.12 -6.24
N LYS A 98 -2.64 -6.22 -5.70
CA LYS A 98 -2.44 -6.60 -4.30
C LYS A 98 -1.10 -6.10 -3.79
N VAL A 99 -1.09 -5.67 -2.54
CA VAL A 99 0.12 -5.45 -1.75
C VAL A 99 0.02 -6.30 -0.48
N MET A 100 1.11 -6.92 -0.05
CA MET A 100 1.21 -7.60 1.25
C MET A 100 2.53 -7.23 1.93
N VAL A 101 2.50 -7.13 3.26
CA VAL A 101 3.71 -7.12 4.10
C VAL A 101 4.01 -8.56 4.48
N SER A 102 5.27 -8.99 4.36
CA SER A 102 5.74 -10.33 4.71
C SER A 102 6.62 -10.31 5.95
#